data_AF-A0A920BNL4-F1
#
_entry.id   AF-A0A920BNL4-F1
#
_cell.length_a   1.000
_cell.length_b   1.000
_cell.length_c   1.000
_cell.angle_alpha   90.00
_cell.angle_beta   90.00
_cell.angle_gamma   90.00
#
_symmetry.space_group_name_H-M   'P 1'
#
loop_
_entity.id
_entity.type
_entity.pdbx_description
1 polymer ?
#
loop_
_entity_poly.entity_id
_entity_poly.type
_entity_poly.pdbx_seq_one_letter_code
_entity_poly.pdbx_strand_id
1 'polypeptide(L)' 'MLKLSKLMSTPSLIIAGSIDSNVRLPVPSYSLKEHVGLDEAFSAPAKSITKISVKALDDWSVNHSKGKT' A
#
# COMPACT_ATOMS: atom_id res chain seq x y z
N MET A 1 -6.85 -12.99 -1.96
CA MET A 1 -6.47 -12.32 -3.23
C MET A 1 -7.63 -11.46 -3.71
N LEU A 2 -7.36 -10.24 -4.20
CA LEU A 2 -8.39 -9.31 -4.66
C LEU A 2 -9.05 -9.85 -5.93
N LYS A 3 -10.23 -10.49 -5.78
CA LYS A 3 -10.86 -11.27 -6.86
C LYS A 3 -11.18 -10.43 -8.10
N LEU A 4 -11.68 -9.20 -7.89
CA LEU A 4 -12.05 -8.30 -8.98
C LEU A 4 -10.83 -7.82 -9.77
N SER A 5 -9.76 -7.41 -9.09
CA SER A 5 -8.55 -6.93 -9.79
C SER A 5 -7.89 -8.04 -10.60
N LYS A 6 -7.88 -9.28 -10.09
CA LYS A 6 -7.43 -10.46 -10.84
C LYS A 6 -8.28 -10.71 -12.09
N LEU A 7 -9.60 -10.66 -11.96
CA LEU A 7 -10.53 -10.86 -13.08
C LEU A 7 -10.31 -9.81 -14.18
N MET A 8 -10.03 -8.58 -13.78
CA MET A 8 -9.83 -7.44 -14.69
C MET A 8 -8.38 -7.25 -15.15
N SER A 9 -7.46 -8.15 -14.79
CA SER A 9 -6.02 -7.98 -15.02
C SER A 9 -5.49 -6.60 -14.61
N THR A 10 -6.08 -6.03 -13.57
CA THR A 10 -5.80 -4.67 -13.12
C THR A 10 -4.80 -4.73 -11.97
N PRO A 11 -3.67 -4.01 -12.07
CA PRO A 11 -2.72 -3.93 -10.96
C PRO A 11 -3.39 -3.32 -9.72
N SER A 12 -3.04 -3.81 -8.54
CA SER A 12 -3.68 -3.40 -7.28
C SER A 12 -2.68 -3.39 -6.13
N LEU A 13 -2.97 -2.56 -5.13
CA LEU A 13 -2.22 -2.45 -3.87
C LEU A 13 -3.19 -2.33 -2.70
N ILE A 14 -2.67 -2.49 -1.48
CA ILE A 14 -3.45 -2.39 -0.24
C ILE A 14 -2.87 -1.29 0.64
N ILE A 15 -3.72 -0.41 1.16
CA ILE A 15 -3.40 0.49 2.27
C ILE A 15 -4.31 0.10 3.43
N ALA A 16 -3.73 -0.32 4.54
CA ALA A 16 -4.46 -0.81 5.70
C ALA A 16 -3.96 -0.16 6.99
N GLY A 17 -4.81 -0.05 8.01
CA GLY A 17 -4.41 0.48 9.33
C GLY A 17 -3.22 -0.29 9.92
N SER A 18 -3.31 -1.61 9.97
CA SER A 18 -2.23 -2.52 10.36
C SER A 18 -2.23 -3.76 9.46
N ILE A 19 -1.05 -4.34 9.25
CA ILE A 19 -0.89 -5.65 8.62
C ILE A 19 -0.19 -6.55 9.65
N ASP A 20 -0.66 -7.79 9.79
CA ASP A 20 0.02 -8.76 10.63
C ASP A 20 1.30 -9.24 9.91
N SER A 21 2.45 -9.21 10.60
CA SER A 21 3.74 -9.61 10.04
C SER A 21 3.80 -11.05 9.57
N ASN A 22 2.91 -11.92 10.06
CA ASN A 22 2.81 -13.30 9.64
C ASN A 22 1.97 -13.48 8.35
N VAL A 23 1.23 -12.45 7.95
CA VAL A 23 0.41 -12.48 6.74
C VAL A 23 1.23 -11.98 5.56
N ARG A 24 1.53 -12.88 4.62
CA ARG A 24 2.11 -12.50 3.32
C ARG A 24 1.00 -12.15 2.35
N LEU A 25 0.96 -10.88 1.94
CA LEU A 25 0.04 -10.41 0.92
C LEU A 25 0.69 -10.53 -0.48
N PRO A 26 0.00 -11.10 -1.48
CA PRO A 26 0.54 -11.29 -2.82
C PRO A 26 0.51 -10.02 -3.69
N VAL A 27 0.33 -8.85 -3.06
CA VAL A 27 0.27 -7.54 -3.71
C VAL A 27 1.04 -6.55 -2.84
N PRO A 28 1.58 -5.45 -3.42
CA PRO A 28 2.16 -4.37 -2.62
C PRO A 28 1.18 -3.92 -1.54
N SER A 29 1.66 -3.84 -0.30
CA SER A 29 0.82 -3.58 0.85
C SER A 29 1.53 -2.65 1.82
N TYR A 30 0.80 -1.66 2.31
CA TYR A 30 1.31 -0.61 3.18
C TYR A 30 0.48 -0.56 4.47
N SER A 31 1.15 -0.66 5.61
CA SER A 31 0.53 -0.46 6.92
C SER A 31 0.69 0.99 7.38
N LEU A 32 -0.41 1.64 7.77
CA LEU A 32 -0.35 2.96 8.41
C LEU A 32 0.47 2.89 9.71
N LYS A 33 0.19 1.91 10.59
CA LYS A 33 0.92 1.69 11.85
C LYS A 33 2.44 1.65 11.65
N GLU A 34 2.93 0.95 10.63
CA GLU A 34 4.36 0.81 10.37
C GLU A 34 5.00 2.10 9.83
N HIS A 35 4.25 2.91 9.07
CA HIS A 35 4.81 4.05 8.36
C HIS A 35 4.59 5.41 9.05
N VAL A 36 3.54 5.53 9.88
CA VAL A 36 3.23 6.75 10.63
C VAL A 36 3.17 6.54 12.14
N GLY A 37 3.27 5.29 12.61
CA GLY A 37 3.09 4.94 14.02
C GLY A 37 1.61 4.75 14.38
N LEU A 38 1.38 4.05 15.49
CA LEU A 38 0.03 3.74 15.98
C LEU A 38 -0.77 5.02 16.26
N ASP A 39 -0.16 5.96 16.99
CA ASP A 39 -0.85 7.18 17.44
C ASP A 39 -1.29 8.06 16.27
N GLU A 40 -0.42 8.29 15.28
CA GLU A 40 -0.76 9.11 14.10
C GLU A 40 -1.79 8.38 13.21
N ALA A 41 -1.70 7.05 13.08
CA ALA A 41 -2.67 6.26 12.31
C ALA A 41 -4.10 6.38 12.85
N PHE A 42 -4.28 6.55 14.17
CA PHE A 42 -5.59 6.74 14.81
C PHE A 42 -6.02 8.20 14.92
N SER A 43 -5.12 9.09 15.27
CA SER A 43 -5.45 10.51 15.56
C SER A 43 -5.60 11.36 14.29
N ALA A 44 -4.98 10.98 13.18
CA ALA A 44 -5.02 11.73 11.92
C ALA A 44 -5.17 10.83 10.68
N PRO A 45 -6.19 9.95 10.63
CA PRO A 45 -6.28 8.88 9.63
C PRO A 45 -6.28 9.40 8.19
N ALA A 46 -6.94 10.53 7.92
CA ALA A 46 -6.94 11.15 6.59
C ALA A 46 -5.51 11.54 6.14
N LYS A 47 -4.76 12.23 7.01
CA LYS A 47 -3.38 12.64 6.74
C LYS A 47 -2.46 11.42 6.56
N SER A 48 -2.63 10.39 7.39
CA SER A 48 -1.88 9.15 7.28
C SER A 48 -2.15 8.44 5.95
N ILE A 49 -3.42 8.30 5.55
CA ILE A 49 -3.81 7.71 4.27
C ILE A 49 -3.22 8.51 3.11
N THR A 50 -3.29 9.84 3.14
CA THR A 50 -2.70 10.70 2.09
C THR A 50 -1.21 10.48 1.98
N LYS A 51 -0.47 10.51 3.09
CA LYS A 51 0.99 10.31 3.10
C LYS A 51 1.38 8.94 2.52
N ILE A 52 0.66 7.89 2.88
CA ILE A 52 0.93 6.54 2.38
C ILE A 52 0.50 6.35 0.94
N SER A 53 -0.57 7.02 0.50
CA SER A 53 -0.98 7.02 -0.91
C SER A 53 0.10 7.64 -1.80
N VAL A 54 0.69 8.76 -1.39
CA VAL A 54 1.81 9.39 -2.12
C VAL A 54 3.01 8.43 -2.20
N LYS A 55 3.43 7.86 -1.07
CA LYS A 55 4.52 6.87 -1.06
C LYS A 55 4.23 5.67 -1.96
N ALA A 56 3.01 5.15 -1.91
CA ALA A 56 2.61 3.99 -2.72
C ALA A 56 2.66 4.31 -4.23
N LEU A 57 2.30 5.54 -4.62
CA LEU A 57 2.41 6.02 -6.00
C LEU A 57 3.87 6.20 -6.44
N ASP A 58 4.73 6.71 -5.57
CA ASP A 58 6.16 6.88 -5.85
C ASP A 58 6.84 5.51 -6.05
N ASP A 59 6.61 4.58 -5.12
CA ASP A 59 7.13 3.21 -5.19
C ASP A 59 6.61 2.46 -6.43
N TRP A 60 5.37 2.74 -6.85
CA TRP A 60 4.79 2.23 -8.08
C TRP A 60 5.53 2.75 -9.33
N SER A 61 5.77 4.05 -9.37
CA SER A 61 6.40 4.74 -10.50
C SER A 61 7.85 4.29 -10.71
N VAL A 62 8.59 4.07 -9.63
CA VAL A 62 9.99 3.59 -9.66
C VAL A 62 10.10 2.15 -10.16
N ASN A 63 9.12 1.30 -9.89
CA ASN A 63 9.13 -0.10 -10.34
C ASN A 63 8.68 -0.27 -11.80
N HIS A 64 7.96 0.69 -12.39
CA HIS A 64 7.62 0.68 -13.81
C HIS A 64 8.75 1.16 -14.73
N SER A 65 9.68 1.99 -14.24
CA SER A 65 10.81 2.48 -15.04
C SER A 65 11.93 1.46 -15.24
N LYS A 66 11.98 0.39 -14.43
CA LYS A 66 13.00 -0.69 -14.54
C LYS A 66 12.66 -1.77 -15.58
N GLY A 67 11.57 -1.62 -16.34
CA GLY A 67 11.17 -2.54 -17.40
C GLY A 67 11.58 -2.14 -18.83
N LYS A 68 12.45 -1.12 -18.98
CA LYS A 68 12.95 -0.67 -20.29
C LYS A 68 14.48 -0.64 -20.33
N THR A 69 15.09 -1.81 -20.48
CA THR A 69 16.43 -2.01 -21.07
C THR A 69 16.45 -3.36 -21.73
#